data_AF-V9FLR1-F1
#
_entry.id   AF-V9FLR1-F1
#
_cell.length_a   1.000
_cell.length_b   1.000
_cell.length_c   1.000
_cell.angle_alpha   90.00
_cell.angle_beta   90.00
_cell.angle_gamma   90.00
#
_symmetry.space_group_name_H-M   'P 1'
#
loop_
_entity.id
_entity.type
_entity.pdbx_description
1 polymer ?
#
loop_
_entity_poly.entity_id
_entity_poly.type
_entity_poly.pdbx_seq_one_letter_code
_entity_poly.pdbx_strand_id
1 'polypeptide(L)'
;MRRCSTALLWILPFILLANVERVASYELTSADYVSTFHSFADHQNGGTSNRLLRRYDEVEEERAIGGTIVSGLTTKLKDGASKLAEKLVSRNKYEVMVAAQLKLERIMDTSDLMQMIGQVKQFNSKHVLKKISVIGTLTTRYGDDALAKALVADESEALSIKVARQIQELRKEQLTRWQRDGNSADDVFKLLKIRGDGYNVFASRKLEVMDDYIKLVNANKKKADQTSLLSTLIKEIRRAFTDSKETLPYSGEGRGWLKLHDDIDNAFAADNLLKFANYFENYNLKQSTRETPLIEFYRNSFGEANVAIKLISALDDPATSNAAKKLQTQGWKSVDDMLARLNINKDQGAETTSQKLDALAKFIALKGGERNLIKTLEQKFGSKRELALILNSASTTADATTLQRKQFATWIANNIRPESVLSSTFGKGYARATLEEKAIVSKFKAFYFQYIQ
;
A
#
# COMPACT_ATOMS: atom_id res chain seq x y z
N MET A 1 -42.01 34.58 -30.92
CA MET A 1 -40.90 35.38 -30.36
C MET A 1 -39.89 34.44 -29.71
N ARG A 2 -38.62 34.56 -30.13
CA ARG A 2 -37.31 34.17 -29.54
C ARG A 2 -37.19 32.76 -28.91
N ARG A 3 -36.58 31.78 -29.60
CA ARG A 3 -35.11 31.46 -29.77
C ARG A 3 -34.52 30.84 -28.49
N CYS A 4 -33.67 29.81 -28.44
CA CYS A 4 -33.04 28.82 -29.31
C CYS A 4 -32.18 27.92 -28.37
N SER A 5 -31.90 26.66 -28.73
CA SER A 5 -30.57 26.00 -28.65
C SER A 5 -30.61 24.50 -28.33
N THR A 6 -30.49 23.72 -29.41
CA THR A 6 -29.55 22.61 -29.64
C THR A 6 -29.14 21.71 -28.46
N ALA A 7 -29.66 20.48 -28.45
CA ALA A 7 -28.92 19.27 -28.06
C ALA A 7 -29.50 18.10 -28.86
N LEU A 8 -28.78 17.58 -29.84
CA LEU A 8 -29.18 16.38 -30.57
C LEU A 8 -28.06 15.35 -30.52
N LEU A 9 -28.28 14.36 -29.66
CA LEU A 9 -27.64 13.06 -29.65
C LEU A 9 -27.55 12.48 -31.06
N TRP A 10 -26.40 11.94 -31.42
CA TRP A 10 -26.32 10.84 -32.37
C TRP A 10 -25.48 9.70 -31.77
N ILE A 11 -26.20 8.71 -31.26
CA ILE A 11 -25.76 7.33 -31.16
C ILE A 11 -25.96 6.74 -32.56
N LEU A 12 -24.98 6.01 -33.10
CA LEU A 12 -25.21 4.76 -33.85
C LEU A 12 -23.88 3.99 -33.98
N PRO A 13 -23.94 2.63 -33.96
CA PRO A 13 -22.80 1.74 -33.91
C PRO A 13 -22.30 1.39 -35.31
N PHE A 14 -20.99 1.26 -35.48
CA PHE A 14 -20.43 0.60 -36.66
C PHE A 14 -19.78 -0.73 -36.26
N ILE A 15 -20.52 -1.78 -36.61
CA ILE A 15 -20.01 -3.12 -36.89
C ILE A 15 -18.92 -2.99 -37.95
N LEU A 16 -17.71 -3.50 -37.67
CA LEU A 16 -16.72 -3.75 -38.70
C LEU A 16 -16.35 -5.23 -38.69
N LEU A 17 -16.81 -5.87 -39.77
CA LEU A 17 -16.40 -7.15 -40.29
C LEU A 17 -14.88 -7.30 -40.31
N ALA A 18 -14.47 -8.56 -40.18
CA ALA A 18 -13.15 -9.07 -40.45
C ALA A 18 -12.47 -8.41 -41.66
N ASN A 19 -11.35 -7.77 -41.38
CA ASN A 19 -10.16 -7.87 -42.22
C ASN A 19 -9.02 -8.28 -41.29
N VAL A 20 -8.80 -9.59 -41.22
CA VAL A 20 -7.52 -10.15 -40.78
C VAL A 20 -6.51 -9.83 -41.87
N GLU A 21 -6.00 -8.62 -41.89
CA GLU A 21 -4.63 -8.46 -42.34
C GLU A 21 -3.75 -8.87 -41.16
N ARG A 22 -3.17 -10.08 -41.28
CA ARG A 22 -1.95 -10.42 -40.55
C ARG A 22 -0.87 -9.42 -40.96
N VAL A 23 -0.91 -8.23 -40.37
CA VAL A 23 0.23 -7.31 -40.44
C VAL A 23 1.24 -7.88 -39.46
N ALA A 24 2.31 -8.43 -40.03
CA ALA A 24 3.42 -9.05 -39.33
C ALA A 24 3.75 -8.27 -38.05
N SER A 25 3.60 -8.94 -36.91
CA SER A 25 4.33 -8.62 -35.69
C SER A 25 5.79 -8.43 -36.08
N TYR A 26 6.27 -7.20 -36.12
CA TYR A 26 7.70 -6.95 -36.22
C TYR A 26 8.30 -7.64 -34.98
N GLU A 27 9.12 -8.66 -35.21
CA GLU A 27 9.76 -9.38 -34.12
C GLU A 27 10.60 -8.36 -33.31
N LEU A 28 10.17 -8.07 -32.08
CA LEU A 28 11.12 -7.67 -31.06
C LEU A 28 11.95 -8.91 -30.81
N THR A 29 13.22 -8.87 -31.20
CA THR A 29 14.15 -9.99 -31.03
C THR A 29 14.26 -10.34 -29.55
N SER A 30 13.58 -11.39 -29.09
CA SER A 30 13.84 -12.01 -27.80
C SER A 30 15.20 -12.71 -27.91
N ALA A 31 16.12 -12.40 -27.00
CA ALA A 31 17.38 -13.13 -26.95
C ALA A 31 17.13 -14.54 -26.39
N ASP A 32 17.35 -15.56 -27.24
CA ASP A 32 17.47 -16.96 -26.82
C ASP A 32 18.77 -17.11 -26.03
N TYR A 33 18.67 -16.98 -24.70
CA TYR A 33 19.75 -17.36 -23.82
C TYR A 33 19.69 -18.88 -23.66
N VAL A 34 20.61 -19.59 -24.32
CA VAL A 34 20.87 -21.00 -24.00
C VAL A 34 21.31 -21.05 -22.54
N SER A 35 20.45 -21.57 -21.68
CA SER A 35 20.79 -21.87 -20.29
C SER A 35 21.80 -23.02 -20.29
N THR A 36 23.09 -22.71 -20.16
CA THR A 36 24.09 -23.70 -19.81
C THR A 36 23.84 -24.14 -18.37
N PHE A 37 23.01 -25.15 -18.17
CA PHE A 37 22.98 -25.90 -16.93
C PHE A 37 24.31 -26.65 -16.82
N HIS A 38 25.21 -26.17 -15.96
CA HIS A 38 26.36 -26.97 -15.55
C HIS A 38 25.86 -28.10 -14.66
N SER A 39 25.57 -29.24 -15.28
CA SER A 39 25.51 -30.52 -14.60
C SER A 39 26.89 -30.80 -13.99
N PHE A 40 27.00 -30.70 -12.68
CA PHE A 40 28.13 -31.28 -11.94
C PHE A 40 28.06 -32.80 -12.07
N ALA A 41 28.84 -33.35 -12.99
CA ALA A 41 29.25 -34.75 -12.96
C ALA A 41 30.71 -34.83 -13.40
N ASP A 42 31.52 -35.27 -12.46
CA ASP A 42 32.95 -35.45 -12.50
C ASP A 42 33.33 -36.51 -13.56
N HIS A 43 34.26 -36.21 -14.46
CA HIS A 43 35.03 -37.23 -15.17
C HIS A 43 36.40 -36.69 -15.60
N GLN A 44 37.43 -37.40 -15.15
CA GLN A 44 38.83 -37.14 -15.45
C GLN A 44 39.20 -37.39 -16.92
N ASN A 45 40.00 -36.44 -17.43
CA ASN A 45 40.98 -36.46 -18.52
C ASN A 45 41.14 -37.71 -19.44
N GLY A 46 41.19 -37.44 -20.74
CA GLY A 46 41.90 -38.24 -21.76
C GLY A 46 41.78 -37.60 -23.15
N GLY A 47 42.87 -37.04 -23.69
CA GLY A 47 42.84 -36.01 -24.73
C GLY A 47 42.68 -36.44 -26.19
N THR A 48 42.60 -35.43 -27.07
CA THR A 48 43.50 -35.19 -28.22
C THR A 48 42.98 -34.01 -29.05
N SER A 49 43.91 -33.17 -29.49
CA SER A 49 43.69 -32.01 -30.33
C SER A 49 43.13 -32.38 -31.70
N ASN A 50 42.20 -31.59 -32.24
CA ASN A 50 42.17 -31.32 -33.67
C ASN A 50 41.69 -29.91 -34.01
N ARG A 51 42.47 -29.33 -34.91
CA ARG A 51 42.59 -27.95 -35.34
C ARG A 51 41.66 -27.73 -36.53
N LEU A 52 40.74 -26.76 -36.52
CA LEU A 52 40.17 -26.21 -37.77
C LEU A 52 39.79 -24.72 -37.65
N LEU A 53 40.34 -23.97 -38.62
CA LEU A 53 39.88 -22.72 -39.27
C LEU A 53 39.69 -21.42 -38.44
N ARG A 54 40.63 -20.51 -38.70
CA ARG A 54 40.63 -19.07 -38.39
C ARG A 54 39.46 -18.36 -39.09
N ARG A 55 38.66 -17.58 -38.34
CA ARG A 55 37.98 -16.37 -38.83
C ARG A 55 38.61 -15.14 -38.18
N TYR A 56 38.80 -14.11 -38.98
CA TYR A 56 39.40 -12.83 -38.62
C TYR A 56 38.47 -11.96 -37.75
N ASP A 57 39.11 -11.29 -36.80
CA ASP A 57 38.91 -9.94 -36.24
C ASP A 57 37.53 -9.47 -35.70
N GLU A 58 37.40 -9.46 -34.37
CA GLU A 58 36.60 -8.48 -33.59
C GLU A 58 37.32 -8.14 -32.26
N VAL A 59 38.63 -7.85 -32.29
CA VAL A 59 39.42 -7.67 -31.03
C VAL A 59 39.82 -6.21 -30.75
N GLU A 60 39.63 -5.25 -31.65
CA GLU A 60 40.20 -3.90 -31.43
C GLU A 60 39.37 -2.94 -30.58
N GLU A 61 38.05 -3.12 -30.42
CA GLU A 61 37.23 -2.24 -29.56
C GLU A 61 36.86 -2.86 -28.19
N GLU A 62 37.26 -4.10 -27.90
CA GLU A 62 36.85 -4.79 -26.66
C GLU A 62 37.54 -4.30 -25.38
N ARG A 63 38.66 -3.54 -25.46
CA ARG A 63 39.49 -3.25 -24.28
C ARG A 63 39.42 -1.83 -23.72
N ALA A 64 39.21 -0.81 -24.53
CA ALA A 64 39.38 0.57 -24.07
C ALA A 64 38.12 1.20 -23.44
N ILE A 65 36.95 0.93 -24.04
CA ILE A 65 35.71 1.64 -23.69
C ILE A 65 34.92 0.88 -22.62
N GLY A 66 34.86 -0.46 -22.71
CA GLY A 66 34.10 -1.31 -21.78
C GLY A 66 34.63 -1.31 -20.34
N GLY A 67 35.95 -1.40 -20.15
CA GLY A 67 36.56 -1.41 -18.81
C GLY A 67 36.37 -0.10 -18.05
N THR A 68 36.54 1.03 -18.74
CA THR A 68 36.48 2.37 -18.16
C THR A 68 35.04 2.78 -17.81
N ILE A 69 34.07 2.48 -18.66
CA ILE A 69 32.65 2.83 -18.43
C ILE A 69 32.05 1.96 -17.30
N VAL A 70 32.34 0.65 -17.29
CA VAL A 70 31.86 -0.26 -16.23
C VAL A 70 32.48 0.10 -14.88
N SER A 71 33.77 0.46 -14.86
CA SER A 71 34.43 0.93 -13.63
C SER A 71 33.83 2.25 -13.12
N GLY A 72 33.57 3.23 -14.01
CA GLY A 72 33.00 4.53 -13.62
C GLY A 72 31.56 4.45 -13.07
N LEU A 73 30.74 3.54 -13.59
CA LEU A 73 29.38 3.27 -13.10
C LEU A 73 29.39 2.51 -11.77
N THR A 74 30.30 1.56 -11.59
CA THR A 74 30.42 0.77 -10.35
C THR A 74 30.95 1.62 -9.18
N THR A 75 31.85 2.57 -9.43
CA THR A 75 32.38 3.47 -8.37
C THR A 75 31.34 4.46 -7.83
N LYS A 76 30.32 4.83 -8.61
CA LYS A 76 29.28 5.80 -8.21
C LYS A 76 28.13 5.21 -7.38
N LEU A 77 28.10 3.87 -7.22
CA LEU A 77 27.01 3.13 -6.58
C LEU A 77 27.44 2.38 -5.30
N LYS A 78 28.64 2.66 -4.78
CA LYS A 78 29.27 1.88 -3.71
C LYS A 78 28.56 1.97 -2.34
N ASP A 79 27.67 2.95 -2.15
CA ASP A 79 27.10 3.25 -0.83
C ASP A 79 25.69 2.67 -0.58
N GLY A 80 25.14 1.82 -1.46
CA GLY A 80 23.89 1.12 -1.15
C GLY A 80 23.50 0.00 -2.12
N ALA A 81 23.35 -1.22 -1.59
CA ALA A 81 22.79 -2.44 -2.22
C ALA A 81 23.75 -3.35 -3.02
N SER A 82 24.45 -4.23 -2.30
CA SER A 82 25.33 -5.29 -2.82
C SER A 82 24.70 -6.22 -3.88
N LYS A 83 23.37 -6.35 -3.93
CA LYS A 83 22.65 -7.16 -4.95
C LYS A 83 22.41 -6.45 -6.29
N LEU A 84 22.33 -5.12 -6.31
CA LEU A 84 22.16 -4.36 -7.56
C LEU A 84 23.47 -4.30 -8.36
N ALA A 85 24.60 -4.19 -7.66
CA ALA A 85 25.93 -4.28 -8.25
C ALA A 85 26.16 -5.68 -8.88
N GLU A 86 25.81 -6.77 -8.20
CA GLU A 86 25.84 -8.12 -8.77
C GLU A 86 24.94 -8.25 -10.01
N LYS A 87 23.71 -7.69 -9.96
CA LYS A 87 22.79 -7.70 -11.11
C LYS A 87 23.36 -6.94 -12.31
N LEU A 88 24.04 -5.79 -12.11
CA LEU A 88 24.70 -5.06 -13.19
C LEU A 88 25.90 -5.80 -13.76
N VAL A 89 26.70 -6.46 -12.92
CA VAL A 89 27.80 -7.35 -13.35
C VAL A 89 27.27 -8.54 -14.17
N SER A 90 26.06 -9.01 -13.88
CA SER A 90 25.38 -10.06 -14.66
C SER A 90 24.73 -9.58 -15.96
N ARG A 91 24.64 -8.25 -16.22
CA ARG A 91 24.06 -7.76 -17.47
C ARG A 91 25.03 -7.93 -18.62
N ASN A 92 24.46 -8.21 -19.79
CA ASN A 92 25.21 -8.41 -21.02
C ASN A 92 26.09 -7.17 -21.31
N LYS A 93 27.42 -7.33 -21.38
CA LYS A 93 28.38 -6.23 -21.62
C LYS A 93 28.03 -5.40 -22.86
N TYR A 94 27.39 -6.01 -23.85
CA TYR A 94 26.98 -5.36 -25.08
C TYR A 94 25.72 -4.49 -24.89
N GLU A 95 24.81 -4.85 -23.96
CA GLU A 95 23.68 -3.98 -23.57
C GLU A 95 24.20 -2.68 -22.94
N VAL A 96 25.26 -2.75 -22.13
CA VAL A 96 25.90 -1.57 -21.53
C VAL A 96 26.52 -0.68 -22.60
N MET A 97 27.20 -1.28 -23.57
CA MET A 97 27.84 -0.55 -24.67
C MET A 97 26.81 0.19 -25.52
N VAL A 98 25.76 -0.50 -25.98
CA VAL A 98 24.68 0.13 -26.77
C VAL A 98 23.91 1.14 -25.93
N ALA A 99 23.68 0.88 -24.64
CA ALA A 99 23.03 1.83 -23.74
C ALA A 99 23.82 3.14 -23.55
N ALA A 100 25.15 3.08 -23.56
CA ALA A 100 26.02 4.25 -23.45
C ALA A 100 25.98 5.12 -24.72
N GLN A 101 25.75 4.52 -25.89
CA GLN A 101 25.67 5.21 -27.18
C GLN A 101 24.35 5.98 -27.37
N LEU A 102 23.35 5.73 -26.53
CA LEU A 102 22.06 6.42 -26.60
C LEU A 102 22.21 7.87 -26.12
N LYS A 103 22.02 8.80 -27.05
CA LYS A 103 21.78 10.21 -26.77
C LYS A 103 20.27 10.45 -26.70
N LEU A 104 19.62 9.88 -25.69
CA LEU A 104 18.19 10.06 -25.45
C LEU A 104 18.00 10.91 -24.20
N GLU A 105 17.37 12.08 -24.35
CA GLU A 105 17.10 13.03 -23.26
C GLU A 105 15.79 12.73 -22.53
N ARG A 106 14.80 12.14 -23.22
CA ARG A 106 13.54 11.67 -22.64
C ARG A 106 13.33 10.19 -22.93
N ILE A 107 12.69 9.49 -22.00
CA ILE A 107 12.55 8.04 -22.03
C ILE A 107 11.62 7.58 -23.17
N MET A 108 10.69 8.42 -23.65
CA MET A 108 9.70 8.01 -24.64
C MET A 108 9.07 9.21 -25.36
N ASP A 109 9.74 9.73 -26.39
CA ASP A 109 8.99 10.03 -27.61
C ASP A 109 9.00 8.74 -28.46
N THR A 110 7.90 8.46 -29.14
CA THR A 110 7.80 7.48 -30.23
C THR A 110 9.01 7.42 -31.16
N SER A 111 9.59 8.59 -31.49
CA SER A 111 10.79 8.66 -32.32
C SER A 111 12.00 7.98 -31.67
N ASP A 112 12.25 8.27 -30.40
CA ASP A 112 13.37 7.75 -29.62
C ASP A 112 13.27 6.22 -29.45
N LEU A 113 12.06 5.72 -29.19
CA LEU A 113 11.81 4.29 -29.07
C LEU A 113 12.10 3.56 -30.40
N MET A 114 11.66 4.11 -31.52
CA MET A 114 11.87 3.53 -32.84
C MET A 114 13.35 3.55 -33.24
N GLN A 115 14.06 4.63 -32.93
CA GLN A 115 15.51 4.72 -33.13
C GLN A 115 16.26 3.64 -32.35
N MET A 116 15.91 3.46 -31.07
CA MET A 116 16.48 2.41 -30.22
C MET A 116 16.24 1.01 -30.78
N ILE A 117 15.00 0.71 -31.19
CA ILE A 117 14.67 -0.58 -31.81
C ILE A 117 15.54 -0.80 -33.06
N GLY A 118 15.76 0.25 -33.87
CA GLY A 118 16.65 0.21 -35.02
C GLY A 118 18.11 -0.11 -34.64
N GLN A 119 18.65 0.55 -33.62
CA GLN A 119 20.02 0.33 -33.15
C GLN A 119 20.23 -1.10 -32.63
N VAL A 120 19.29 -1.62 -31.83
CA VAL A 120 19.35 -3.01 -31.34
C VAL A 120 19.27 -4.01 -32.49
N LYS A 121 18.42 -3.76 -33.50
CA LYS A 121 18.36 -4.61 -34.70
C LYS A 121 19.66 -4.60 -35.48
N GLN A 122 20.26 -3.42 -35.67
CA GLN A 122 21.53 -3.27 -36.36
C GLN A 122 22.68 -3.94 -35.59
N PHE A 123 22.67 -3.85 -34.26
CA PHE A 123 23.63 -4.55 -33.43
C PHE A 123 23.47 -6.08 -33.56
N ASN A 124 22.25 -6.58 -33.42
CA ASN A 124 21.95 -8.01 -33.48
C ASN A 124 22.18 -8.63 -34.87
N SER A 125 22.06 -7.85 -35.96
CA SER A 125 22.38 -8.35 -37.30
C SER A 125 23.89 -8.49 -37.53
N LYS A 126 24.70 -7.69 -36.84
CA LYS A 126 26.17 -7.79 -36.86
C LYS A 126 26.69 -8.84 -35.88
N HIS A 127 26.00 -9.07 -34.76
CA HIS A 127 26.42 -10.00 -33.71
C HIS A 127 25.45 -11.18 -33.55
N VAL A 128 25.68 -12.24 -34.34
CA VAL A 128 24.80 -13.42 -34.41
C VAL A 128 24.81 -14.26 -33.13
N LEU A 129 25.97 -14.37 -32.45
CA LEU A 129 26.15 -15.22 -31.27
C LEU A 129 25.76 -14.56 -29.95
N LYS A 130 25.79 -13.22 -29.89
CA LYS A 130 25.55 -12.46 -28.65
C LYS A 130 24.60 -11.31 -28.91
N LYS A 131 23.33 -11.66 -29.11
CA LYS A 131 22.25 -10.69 -29.28
C LYS A 131 21.96 -9.97 -27.96
N ILE A 132 21.57 -8.71 -28.07
CA ILE A 132 21.04 -7.89 -26.98
C ILE A 132 19.53 -7.71 -27.19
N SER A 133 18.79 -7.37 -26.14
CA SER A 133 17.37 -7.04 -26.28
C SER A 133 17.10 -5.55 -26.06
N VAL A 134 15.97 -5.08 -26.60
CA VAL A 134 15.56 -3.67 -26.47
C VAL A 134 15.31 -3.35 -25.01
N ILE A 135 14.52 -4.20 -24.31
CA ILE A 135 14.33 -4.02 -22.87
C ILE A 135 15.63 -4.17 -22.09
N GLY A 136 16.49 -5.10 -22.52
CA GLY A 136 17.89 -5.26 -22.15
C GLY A 136 18.61 -3.94 -21.93
N THR A 137 18.70 -3.25 -23.05
CA THR A 137 19.40 -1.98 -23.25
C THR A 137 18.72 -0.82 -22.52
N LEU A 138 17.38 -0.70 -22.64
CA LEU A 138 16.61 0.34 -21.94
C LEU A 138 16.75 0.25 -20.42
N THR A 139 16.67 -0.96 -19.87
CA THR A 139 16.79 -1.17 -18.42
C THR A 139 18.19 -0.77 -17.95
N THR A 140 19.22 -0.95 -18.78
CA THR A 140 20.61 -0.62 -18.44
C THR A 140 20.84 0.88 -18.44
N ARG A 141 20.12 1.60 -19.30
CA ARG A 141 20.16 3.06 -19.37
C ARG A 141 19.38 3.73 -18.24
N TYR A 142 18.13 3.30 -18.02
CA TYR A 142 17.18 4.03 -17.19
C TYR A 142 16.96 3.40 -15.81
N GLY A 143 17.40 2.16 -15.59
CA GLY A 143 17.06 1.38 -14.40
C GLY A 143 15.69 0.71 -14.49
N ASP A 144 15.46 -0.26 -13.62
CA ASP A 144 14.20 -1.04 -13.58
C ASP A 144 13.00 -0.16 -13.16
N ASP A 145 13.17 0.72 -12.17
CA ASP A 145 12.12 1.56 -11.60
C ASP A 145 11.61 2.65 -12.55
N ALA A 146 12.52 3.45 -13.12
CA ALA A 146 12.14 4.57 -13.96
C ALA A 146 11.55 4.08 -15.30
N LEU A 147 12.16 3.04 -15.88
CA LEU A 147 11.68 2.46 -17.13
C LEU A 147 10.29 1.85 -16.98
N ALA A 148 10.06 1.06 -15.92
CA ALA A 148 8.76 0.41 -15.74
C ALA A 148 7.64 1.43 -15.56
N LYS A 149 7.87 2.46 -14.73
CA LYS A 149 6.90 3.55 -14.55
C LYS A 149 6.59 4.26 -15.87
N ALA A 150 7.62 4.56 -16.67
CA ALA A 150 7.47 5.25 -17.95
C ALA A 150 6.64 4.40 -18.93
N LEU A 151 6.97 3.11 -19.10
CA LEU A 151 6.27 2.22 -20.03
C LEU A 151 4.76 2.19 -19.76
N VAL A 152 4.34 2.16 -18.49
CA VAL A 152 2.91 2.20 -18.13
C VAL A 152 2.26 3.55 -18.44
N ALA A 153 2.97 4.66 -18.19
CA ALA A 153 2.45 5.99 -18.49
C ALA A 153 2.29 6.18 -20.01
N ASP A 154 3.33 5.87 -20.76
CA ASP A 154 3.38 6.06 -22.21
C ASP A 154 2.42 5.11 -22.95
N GLU A 155 2.18 3.90 -22.45
CA GLU A 155 1.11 3.02 -22.97
C GLU A 155 -0.27 3.69 -22.86
N SER A 156 -0.54 4.37 -21.74
CA SER A 156 -1.83 5.04 -21.52
C SER A 156 -1.99 6.36 -22.28
N GLU A 157 -0.88 6.98 -22.69
CA GLU A 157 -0.84 8.25 -23.42
C GLU A 157 -0.62 8.07 -24.93
N ALA A 158 -0.38 6.84 -25.38
CA ALA A 158 -0.09 6.54 -26.78
C ALA A 158 -1.26 6.91 -27.71
N LEU A 159 -0.99 7.85 -28.62
CA LEU A 159 -1.97 8.30 -29.63
C LEU A 159 -2.12 7.33 -30.82
N SER A 160 -1.23 6.34 -30.93
CA SER A 160 -1.23 5.36 -32.02
C SER A 160 -1.33 3.93 -31.47
N ILE A 161 -2.27 3.15 -32.00
CA ILE A 161 -2.46 1.73 -31.65
C ILE A 161 -1.17 0.93 -31.87
N LYS A 162 -0.42 1.23 -32.93
CA LYS A 162 0.83 0.55 -33.25
C LYS A 162 1.88 0.77 -32.16
N VAL A 163 1.98 2.01 -31.69
CA VAL A 163 2.92 2.42 -30.64
C VAL A 163 2.51 1.82 -29.30
N ALA A 164 1.22 1.90 -28.94
CA ALA A 164 0.69 1.29 -27.73
C ALA A 164 1.05 -0.22 -27.67
N ARG A 165 0.88 -0.94 -28.79
CA ARG A 165 1.27 -2.35 -28.88
C ARG A 165 2.78 -2.58 -28.70
N GLN A 166 3.63 -1.69 -29.22
CA GLN A 166 5.09 -1.78 -29.00
C GLN A 166 5.46 -1.63 -27.54
N ILE A 167 4.87 -0.64 -26.87
CA ILE A 167 5.10 -0.38 -25.45
C ILE A 167 4.59 -1.54 -24.60
N GLN A 168 3.41 -2.09 -24.94
CA GLN A 168 2.85 -3.26 -24.28
C GLN A 168 3.77 -4.50 -24.38
N GLU A 169 4.35 -4.76 -25.56
CA GLU A 169 5.33 -5.85 -25.73
C GLU A 169 6.61 -5.61 -24.91
N LEU A 170 7.09 -4.36 -24.83
CA LEU A 170 8.24 -4.03 -23.98
C LEU A 170 7.95 -4.21 -22.49
N ARG A 171 6.76 -3.78 -22.04
CA ARG A 171 6.29 -4.01 -20.67
C ARG A 171 6.26 -5.52 -20.38
N LYS A 172 5.69 -6.32 -21.27
CA LYS A 172 5.68 -7.80 -21.15
C LYS A 172 7.09 -8.39 -21.14
N GLU A 173 7.99 -7.92 -21.99
CA GLU A 173 9.39 -8.38 -22.01
C GLU A 173 10.10 -8.03 -20.69
N GLN A 174 9.84 -6.85 -20.12
CA GLN A 174 10.38 -6.44 -18.82
C GLN A 174 9.93 -7.38 -17.70
N LEU A 175 8.62 -7.65 -17.60
CA LEU A 175 8.07 -8.54 -16.59
C LEU A 175 8.61 -9.97 -16.75
N THR A 176 8.68 -10.46 -17.99
CA THR A 176 9.21 -11.80 -18.31
C THR A 176 10.69 -11.91 -17.98
N ARG A 177 11.48 -10.84 -18.21
CA ARG A 177 12.89 -10.79 -17.82
C ARG A 177 13.02 -10.89 -16.30
N TRP A 178 12.25 -10.14 -15.53
CA TRP A 178 12.29 -10.25 -14.06
C TRP A 178 11.94 -11.66 -13.58
N GLN A 179 10.94 -12.30 -14.18
CA GLN A 179 10.55 -13.67 -13.87
C GLN A 179 11.66 -14.67 -14.21
N ARG A 180 12.27 -14.57 -15.40
CA ARG A 180 13.36 -15.44 -15.85
C ARG A 180 14.60 -15.30 -14.96
N ASP A 181 14.90 -14.07 -14.53
CA ASP A 181 16.00 -13.76 -13.62
C ASP A 181 15.69 -14.21 -12.17
N GLY A 182 14.56 -14.89 -11.93
CA GLY A 182 14.21 -15.49 -10.65
C GLY A 182 13.70 -14.50 -9.58
N ASN A 183 13.30 -13.29 -9.97
CA ASN A 183 12.90 -12.27 -8.99
C ASN A 183 11.58 -12.67 -8.31
N SER A 184 11.54 -12.61 -6.99
CA SER A 184 10.28 -12.70 -6.25
C SER A 184 9.48 -11.40 -6.33
N ALA A 185 8.23 -11.41 -5.88
CA ALA A 185 7.44 -10.18 -5.73
C ALA A 185 8.12 -9.16 -4.79
N ASP A 186 8.81 -9.65 -3.75
CA ASP A 186 9.59 -8.80 -2.84
C ASP A 186 10.81 -8.19 -3.52
N ASP A 187 11.43 -8.91 -4.46
CA ASP A 187 12.57 -8.39 -5.22
C ASP A 187 12.13 -7.33 -6.21
N VAL A 188 11.03 -7.56 -6.94
CA VAL A 188 10.44 -6.54 -7.83
C VAL A 188 9.98 -5.31 -7.05
N PHE A 189 9.42 -5.48 -5.85
CA PHE A 189 9.08 -4.35 -4.96
C PHE A 189 10.30 -3.45 -4.68
N LYS A 190 11.47 -4.05 -4.45
CA LYS A 190 12.74 -3.33 -4.25
C LYS A 190 13.28 -2.74 -5.55
N LEU A 191 13.20 -3.47 -6.67
CA LEU A 191 13.63 -2.99 -7.98
C LEU A 191 12.87 -1.73 -8.39
N LEU A 192 11.57 -1.66 -8.08
CA LEU A 192 10.72 -0.50 -8.31
C LEU A 192 10.95 0.64 -7.30
N LYS A 193 11.78 0.41 -6.27
CA LYS A 193 12.05 1.36 -5.19
C LYS A 193 10.78 1.89 -4.54
N ILE A 194 9.78 1.03 -4.33
CA ILE A 194 8.47 1.44 -3.82
C ILE A 194 8.57 2.12 -2.45
N ARG A 195 9.48 1.67 -1.58
CA ARG A 195 9.73 2.31 -0.28
C ARG A 195 10.09 3.79 -0.42
N GLY A 196 10.88 4.17 -1.42
CA GLY A 196 11.33 5.54 -1.61
C GLY A 196 10.22 6.54 -1.95
N ASP A 197 9.08 6.06 -2.46
CA ASP A 197 7.98 6.94 -2.88
C ASP A 197 7.06 7.34 -1.73
N GLY A 198 7.09 6.62 -0.60
CA GLY A 198 6.15 6.79 0.50
C GLY A 198 4.69 6.86 0.03
N TYR A 199 3.93 7.87 0.48
CA TYR A 199 2.52 8.06 0.07
C TYR A 199 2.36 8.38 -1.42
N ASN A 200 3.39 8.85 -2.11
CA ASN A 200 3.32 9.11 -3.55
C ASN A 200 3.23 7.82 -4.37
N VAL A 201 3.49 6.66 -3.75
CA VAL A 201 3.35 5.36 -4.41
C VAL A 201 1.93 5.14 -4.96
N PHE A 202 0.89 5.67 -4.30
CA PHE A 202 -0.51 5.50 -4.72
C PHE A 202 -0.84 6.32 -5.98
N ALA A 203 -0.08 7.37 -6.25
CA ALA A 203 -0.11 8.09 -7.51
C ALA A 203 0.91 7.54 -8.52
N SER A 204 1.88 6.75 -8.07
CA SER A 204 2.88 6.13 -8.93
C SER A 204 2.24 4.96 -9.70
N ARG A 205 2.56 4.84 -10.99
CA ARG A 205 2.22 3.66 -11.79
C ARG A 205 2.95 2.38 -11.33
N LYS A 206 3.80 2.44 -10.30
CA LYS A 206 4.61 1.30 -9.82
C LYS A 206 3.76 0.20 -9.18
N LEU A 207 2.67 0.55 -8.50
CA LEU A 207 1.74 -0.46 -7.96
C LEU A 207 1.02 -1.22 -9.08
N GLU A 208 0.75 -0.55 -10.20
CA GLU A 208 0.20 -1.18 -11.41
C GLU A 208 1.20 -2.17 -12.02
N VAL A 209 2.46 -1.76 -12.19
CA VAL A 209 3.55 -2.64 -12.64
C VAL A 209 3.67 -3.88 -11.75
N MET A 210 3.63 -3.68 -10.43
CA MET A 210 3.77 -4.76 -9.47
C MET A 210 2.58 -5.72 -9.49
N ASP A 211 1.35 -5.22 -9.66
CA ASP A 211 0.17 -6.05 -9.83
C ASP A 211 0.28 -6.95 -11.07
N ASP A 212 0.74 -6.39 -12.20
CA ASP A 212 0.94 -7.15 -13.42
C ASP A 212 2.03 -8.21 -13.30
N TYR A 213 3.13 -7.87 -12.62
CA TYR A 213 4.16 -8.86 -12.31
C TYR A 213 3.61 -10.01 -11.48
N ILE A 214 2.83 -9.70 -10.45
CA ILE A 214 2.22 -10.69 -9.56
C ILE A 214 1.24 -11.59 -10.32
N LYS A 215 0.42 -11.03 -11.22
CA LYS A 215 -0.43 -11.81 -12.13
C LYS A 215 0.40 -12.76 -13.00
N LEU A 216 1.49 -12.27 -13.59
CA LEU A 216 2.38 -13.08 -14.42
C LEU A 216 2.95 -14.28 -13.65
N VAL A 217 3.51 -14.06 -12.45
CA VAL A 217 4.13 -15.15 -11.67
C VAL A 217 3.10 -16.09 -11.03
N ASN A 218 1.85 -15.64 -10.87
CA ASN A 218 0.76 -16.47 -10.35
C ASN A 218 0.07 -17.32 -11.41
N ALA A 219 0.22 -17.00 -12.70
CA ALA A 219 -0.50 -17.63 -13.81
C ALA A 219 -0.41 -19.17 -13.80
N ASN A 220 0.71 -19.72 -13.35
CA ASN A 220 0.97 -21.16 -13.30
C ASN A 220 0.98 -21.75 -11.87
N LYS A 221 0.54 -20.99 -10.87
CA LYS A 221 0.54 -21.41 -9.46
C LYS A 221 -0.84 -21.89 -9.01
N LYS A 222 -0.85 -22.88 -8.12
CA LYS A 222 -2.07 -23.24 -7.39
C LYS A 222 -2.51 -22.05 -6.53
N LYS A 223 -3.81 -21.88 -6.35
CA LYS A 223 -4.40 -20.74 -5.62
C LYS A 223 -3.83 -20.55 -4.20
N ALA A 224 -3.46 -21.64 -3.52
CA ALA A 224 -2.86 -21.59 -2.19
C ALA A 224 -1.43 -20.98 -2.17
N ASP A 225 -0.71 -21.04 -3.30
CA ASP A 225 0.68 -20.60 -3.44
C ASP A 225 0.79 -19.20 -4.11
N GLN A 226 -0.36 -18.61 -4.47
CA GLN A 226 -0.42 -17.30 -5.10
C GLN A 226 -0.15 -16.20 -4.08
N THR A 227 0.66 -15.21 -4.46
CA THR A 227 0.82 -13.96 -3.69
C THR A 227 -0.12 -12.90 -4.24
N SER A 228 -0.52 -11.91 -3.45
CA SER A 228 -1.21 -10.73 -3.96
C SER A 228 -0.31 -9.49 -3.79
N LEU A 229 -0.59 -8.45 -4.58
CA LEU A 229 0.06 -7.15 -4.38
C LEU A 229 -0.09 -6.70 -2.93
N LEU A 230 -1.30 -6.86 -2.43
CA LEU A 230 -1.65 -6.59 -1.06
C LEU A 230 -0.83 -7.38 -0.03
N SER A 231 -0.75 -8.72 -0.13
CA SER A 231 0.00 -9.51 0.85
C SER A 231 1.48 -9.12 0.84
N THR A 232 1.99 -8.72 -0.33
CA THR A 232 3.34 -8.21 -0.48
C THR A 232 3.49 -6.83 0.20
N LEU A 233 2.56 -5.90 0.01
CA LEU A 233 2.56 -4.61 0.70
C LEU A 233 2.47 -4.76 2.24
N ILE A 234 1.58 -5.62 2.75
CA ILE A 234 1.47 -5.91 4.20
C ILE A 234 2.78 -6.45 4.74
N LYS A 235 3.38 -7.41 4.03
CA LYS A 235 4.65 -8.01 4.41
C LYS A 235 5.77 -6.97 4.46
N GLU A 236 5.86 -6.10 3.47
CA GLU A 236 6.89 -5.07 3.38
C GLU A 236 6.70 -3.96 4.42
N ILE A 237 5.45 -3.59 4.71
CA ILE A 237 5.11 -2.72 5.83
C ILE A 237 5.58 -3.35 7.15
N ARG A 238 5.18 -4.60 7.43
CA ARG A 238 5.59 -5.35 8.64
C ARG A 238 7.11 -5.46 8.77
N ARG A 239 7.82 -5.67 7.65
CA ARG A 239 9.28 -5.70 7.64
C ARG A 239 9.89 -4.36 8.00
N ALA A 240 9.34 -3.25 7.50
CA ALA A 240 9.80 -1.92 7.92
C ALA A 240 9.55 -1.66 9.43
N PHE A 241 8.48 -2.22 10.00
CA PHE A 241 8.24 -2.20 11.45
C PHE A 241 9.28 -3.01 12.25
N THR A 242 9.75 -4.15 11.75
CA THR A 242 10.78 -4.94 12.44
C THR A 242 12.15 -4.28 12.32
N ASP A 243 12.50 -3.81 11.12
CA ASP A 243 13.80 -3.18 10.84
C ASP A 243 14.00 -1.89 11.67
N SER A 244 12.91 -1.14 11.94
CA SER A 244 12.92 0.10 12.73
C SER A 244 13.10 -0.10 14.24
N LYS A 245 12.78 -1.29 14.78
CA LYS A 245 13.01 -1.62 16.20
C LYS A 245 14.44 -2.04 16.50
N GLU A 246 15.18 -2.52 15.50
CA GLU A 246 16.52 -3.09 15.66
C GLU A 246 17.67 -2.13 15.29
N THR A 247 17.39 -1.02 14.60
CA THR A 247 18.43 -0.11 14.08
C THR A 247 18.63 1.18 14.91
N LEU A 248 19.89 1.48 15.25
CA LEU A 248 20.35 2.75 15.85
C LEU A 248 20.01 3.96 14.94
N PRO A 249 19.94 5.20 15.48
CA PRO A 249 19.10 6.27 14.93
C PRO A 249 19.51 6.92 13.59
N TYR A 250 20.49 6.41 12.84
CA TYR A 250 21.29 7.26 11.94
C TYR A 250 21.00 7.20 10.43
N SER A 251 19.99 6.48 9.94
CA SER A 251 19.58 6.61 8.53
C SER A 251 18.06 6.66 8.38
N GLY A 252 17.52 7.87 8.21
CA GLY A 252 16.09 8.19 8.19
C GLY A 252 15.28 7.61 7.02
N GLU A 253 15.92 6.90 6.09
CA GLU A 253 15.27 6.36 4.88
C GLU A 253 14.57 5.01 5.13
N GLY A 254 14.85 4.34 6.25
CA GLY A 254 14.33 2.99 6.58
C GLY A 254 13.17 2.93 7.57
N ARG A 255 12.87 4.03 8.30
CA ARG A 255 11.80 4.04 9.31
C ARG A 255 10.45 4.20 8.61
N GLY A 256 9.82 3.06 8.28
CA GLY A 256 8.42 2.96 7.89
C GLY A 256 8.10 3.79 6.67
N TRP A 257 8.24 3.20 5.49
CA TRP A 257 8.17 3.94 4.24
C TRP A 257 6.82 4.66 3.98
N LEU A 258 5.73 4.17 4.57
CA LEU A 258 4.43 4.88 4.59
C LEU A 258 4.20 5.70 5.89
N LYS A 259 5.23 5.79 6.74
CA LYS A 259 5.22 6.36 8.10
C LYS A 259 4.07 5.89 8.99
N LEU A 260 3.43 4.77 8.63
CA LEU A 260 2.31 4.19 9.38
C LEU A 260 2.72 3.66 10.75
N HIS A 261 3.99 3.71 11.12
CA HIS A 261 4.46 3.26 12.42
C HIS A 261 4.72 4.39 13.42
N ASP A 262 4.94 5.60 12.92
CA ASP A 262 5.47 6.71 13.74
C ASP A 262 4.42 7.80 13.97
N ASP A 263 3.39 7.88 13.13
CA ASP A 263 2.40 8.94 13.23
C ASP A 263 1.02 8.50 12.71
N ILE A 264 0.17 8.10 13.67
CA ILE A 264 -1.23 7.78 13.39
C ILE A 264 -2.00 9.02 12.91
N ASP A 265 -1.60 10.23 13.30
CA ASP A 265 -2.27 11.46 12.91
C ASP A 265 -2.02 11.73 11.43
N ASN A 266 -0.77 11.55 10.97
CA ASN A 266 -0.45 11.64 9.55
C ASN A 266 -1.18 10.56 8.72
N ALA A 267 -1.35 9.35 9.23
CA ALA A 267 -2.08 8.30 8.51
C ALA A 267 -3.58 8.59 8.38
N PHE A 268 -4.16 9.22 9.41
CA PHE A 268 -5.56 9.65 9.41
C PHE A 268 -5.79 11.06 8.88
N ALA A 269 -4.73 11.79 8.50
CA ALA A 269 -4.86 13.05 7.79
C ALA A 269 -5.70 12.85 6.52
N ALA A 270 -6.61 13.79 6.23
CA ALA A 270 -7.65 13.60 5.22
C ALA A 270 -7.12 13.14 3.86
N ASP A 271 -6.09 13.83 3.34
CA ASP A 271 -5.45 13.47 2.07
C ASP A 271 -4.90 12.05 2.05
N ASN A 272 -4.30 11.61 3.16
CA ASN A 272 -3.65 10.31 3.26
C ASN A 272 -4.69 9.20 3.41
N LEU A 273 -5.66 9.38 4.30
CA LEU A 273 -6.77 8.45 4.48
C LEU A 273 -7.54 8.23 3.17
N LEU A 274 -7.83 9.31 2.43
CA LEU A 274 -8.51 9.24 1.14
C LEU A 274 -7.67 8.56 0.07
N LYS A 275 -6.36 8.82 -0.02
CA LYS A 275 -5.45 8.11 -0.94
C LYS A 275 -5.50 6.60 -0.71
N PHE A 276 -5.42 6.17 0.55
CA PHE A 276 -5.52 4.76 0.90
C PHE A 276 -6.90 4.18 0.57
N ALA A 277 -7.98 4.85 0.96
CA ALA A 277 -9.35 4.37 0.71
C ALA A 277 -9.63 4.18 -0.78
N ASN A 278 -9.29 5.19 -1.60
CA ASN A 278 -9.50 5.17 -3.04
C ASN A 278 -8.67 4.08 -3.72
N TYR A 279 -7.40 3.94 -3.33
CA TYR A 279 -6.54 2.90 -3.89
C TYR A 279 -7.10 1.49 -3.62
N PHE A 280 -7.47 1.21 -2.38
CA PHE A 280 -7.98 -0.10 -1.99
C PHE A 280 -9.35 -0.40 -2.60
N GLU A 281 -10.20 0.60 -2.73
CA GLU A 281 -11.47 0.46 -3.43
C GLU A 281 -11.26 0.09 -4.90
N ASN A 282 -10.41 0.83 -5.61
CA ASN A 282 -10.05 0.53 -7.00
C ASN A 282 -9.39 -0.85 -7.16
N TYR A 283 -8.54 -1.24 -6.21
CA TYR A 283 -7.90 -2.55 -6.21
C TYR A 283 -8.91 -3.68 -5.99
N ASN A 284 -9.77 -3.55 -4.97
CA ASN A 284 -10.78 -4.56 -4.64
C ASN A 284 -11.83 -4.71 -5.76
N LEU A 285 -12.22 -3.62 -6.45
CA LEU A 285 -13.10 -3.68 -7.62
C LEU A 285 -12.51 -4.53 -8.77
N LYS A 286 -11.18 -4.57 -8.89
CA LYS A 286 -10.47 -5.33 -9.93
C LYS A 286 -10.23 -6.80 -9.53
N GLN A 287 -10.38 -7.16 -8.25
CA GLN A 287 -10.07 -8.50 -7.74
C GLN A 287 -11.34 -9.28 -7.36
N SER A 288 -11.72 -10.24 -8.19
CA SER A 288 -12.99 -11.00 -8.07
C SER A 288 -13.07 -12.00 -6.88
N THR A 289 -12.04 -12.15 -6.04
CA THR A 289 -11.98 -13.35 -5.16
C THR A 289 -11.80 -13.10 -3.65
N ARG A 290 -11.42 -11.91 -3.19
CA ARG A 290 -11.53 -11.51 -1.77
C ARG A 290 -11.27 -10.01 -1.60
N GLU A 291 -12.25 -9.26 -1.07
CA GLU A 291 -12.02 -7.88 -0.65
C GLU A 291 -10.97 -7.87 0.46
N THR A 292 -9.89 -7.11 0.28
CA THR A 292 -8.97 -6.92 1.40
C THR A 292 -9.40 -5.71 2.21
N PRO A 293 -9.67 -5.88 3.52
CA PRO A 293 -10.02 -4.78 4.40
C PRO A 293 -8.83 -3.84 4.61
N LEU A 294 -8.90 -2.60 4.11
CA LEU A 294 -7.89 -1.56 4.36
C LEU A 294 -7.69 -1.34 5.87
N ILE A 295 -8.73 -1.53 6.67
CA ILE A 295 -8.65 -1.44 8.13
C ILE A 295 -7.64 -2.41 8.75
N GLU A 296 -7.34 -3.54 8.10
CA GLU A 296 -6.32 -4.48 8.57
C GLU A 296 -4.92 -3.85 8.55
N PHE A 297 -4.64 -2.98 7.57
CA PHE A 297 -3.36 -2.24 7.50
C PHE A 297 -3.22 -1.30 8.69
N TYR A 298 -4.26 -0.52 8.96
CA TYR A 298 -4.27 0.41 10.09
C TYR A 298 -4.12 -0.35 11.41
N ARG A 299 -4.89 -1.42 11.64
CA ARG A 299 -4.85 -2.19 12.90
C ARG A 299 -3.50 -2.85 13.14
N ASN A 300 -2.92 -3.46 12.11
CA ASN A 300 -1.59 -4.06 12.21
C ASN A 300 -0.48 -3.02 12.45
N SER A 301 -0.72 -1.77 12.05
CA SER A 301 0.25 -0.69 12.13
C SER A 301 0.20 0.06 13.46
N PHE A 302 -1.01 0.41 13.92
CA PHE A 302 -1.20 1.31 15.06
C PHE A 302 -1.87 0.66 16.28
N GLY A 303 -2.31 -0.59 16.14
CA GLY A 303 -3.09 -1.29 17.15
C GLY A 303 -4.57 -0.92 17.14
N GLU A 304 -5.38 -1.84 17.62
CA GLU A 304 -6.85 -1.76 17.57
C GLU A 304 -7.41 -0.47 18.17
N ALA A 305 -7.04 -0.17 19.43
CA ALA A 305 -7.66 0.93 20.17
C ALA A 305 -7.34 2.30 19.55
N ASN A 306 -6.10 2.51 19.11
CA ASN A 306 -5.68 3.79 18.53
C ASN A 306 -6.38 4.05 17.20
N VAL A 307 -6.49 3.04 16.34
CA VAL A 307 -7.24 3.12 15.08
C VAL A 307 -8.70 3.42 15.33
N ALA A 308 -9.29 2.77 16.34
CA ALA A 308 -10.68 2.98 16.70
C ALA A 308 -10.94 4.42 17.14
N ILE A 309 -10.05 4.99 17.96
CA ILE A 309 -10.14 6.39 18.40
C ILE A 309 -9.99 7.34 17.21
N LYS A 310 -9.00 7.15 16.34
CA LYS A 310 -8.76 8.05 15.20
C LYS A 310 -9.82 7.98 14.12
N LEU A 311 -10.42 6.81 13.89
CA LEU A 311 -11.58 6.70 13.00
C LEU A 311 -12.73 7.57 13.45
N ILE A 312 -12.89 7.76 14.75
CA ILE A 312 -13.97 8.57 15.32
C ILE A 312 -13.76 10.06 15.07
N SER A 313 -12.51 10.54 15.05
CA SER A 313 -12.20 11.89 14.57
C SER A 313 -12.43 12.02 13.06
N ALA A 314 -12.01 11.02 12.27
CA ALA A 314 -12.21 11.01 10.83
C ALA A 314 -13.69 10.90 10.41
N LEU A 315 -14.58 10.46 11.30
CA LEU A 315 -16.03 10.45 11.06
C LEU A 315 -16.66 11.84 11.17
N ASP A 316 -16.12 12.70 12.03
CA ASP A 316 -16.62 14.06 12.25
C ASP A 316 -16.23 14.99 11.10
N ASP A 317 -15.11 14.71 10.43
CA ASP A 317 -14.69 15.43 9.24
C ASP A 317 -15.50 14.99 8.01
N PRO A 318 -16.26 15.90 7.36
CA PRO A 318 -17.06 15.58 6.17
C PRO A 318 -16.25 14.98 5.02
N ALA A 319 -14.99 15.37 4.84
CA ALA A 319 -14.13 14.90 3.77
C ALA A 319 -13.77 13.41 3.94
N THR A 320 -13.55 12.97 5.18
CA THR A 320 -13.12 11.61 5.49
C THR A 320 -14.25 10.69 5.98
N SER A 321 -15.42 11.23 6.29
CA SER A 321 -16.52 10.49 6.95
C SER A 321 -16.91 9.20 6.21
N ASN A 322 -16.99 9.25 4.87
CA ASN A 322 -17.35 8.07 4.08
C ASN A 322 -16.27 6.97 4.14
N ALA A 323 -15.00 7.36 4.01
CA ALA A 323 -13.87 6.43 4.14
C ALA A 323 -13.81 5.84 5.55
N ALA A 324 -13.99 6.66 6.58
CA ALA A 324 -14.00 6.23 7.98
C ALA A 324 -15.16 5.26 8.28
N LYS A 325 -16.37 5.52 7.78
CA LYS A 325 -17.52 4.59 7.88
C LYS A 325 -17.19 3.23 7.27
N LYS A 326 -16.60 3.21 6.07
CA LYS A 326 -16.21 1.96 5.37
C LYS A 326 -15.14 1.19 6.14
N LEU A 327 -14.13 1.87 6.66
CA LEU A 327 -13.12 1.24 7.51
C LEU A 327 -13.71 0.64 8.79
N GLN A 328 -14.67 1.34 9.39
CA GLN A 328 -15.33 0.88 10.59
C GLN A 328 -16.18 -0.36 10.35
N THR A 329 -16.86 -0.48 9.20
CA THR A 329 -17.62 -1.69 8.85
C THR A 329 -16.73 -2.88 8.50
N GLN A 330 -15.53 -2.65 7.97
CA GLN A 330 -14.54 -3.69 7.72
C GLN A 330 -13.88 -4.21 9.01
N GLY A 331 -13.83 -3.38 10.07
CA GLY A 331 -13.09 -3.65 11.31
C GLY A 331 -13.90 -4.38 12.37
N TRP A 332 -14.71 -3.62 13.10
CA TRP A 332 -15.47 -4.11 14.27
C TRP A 332 -16.89 -4.47 13.88
N LYS A 333 -17.20 -5.77 13.97
CA LYS A 333 -18.49 -6.30 13.50
C LYS A 333 -19.63 -5.98 14.46
N SER A 334 -19.35 -5.87 15.75
CA SER A 334 -20.32 -5.64 16.81
C SER A 334 -19.81 -4.67 17.88
N VAL A 335 -20.70 -4.21 18.75
CA VAL A 335 -20.35 -3.40 19.93
C VAL A 335 -19.47 -4.20 20.89
N ASP A 336 -19.68 -5.51 21.00
CA ASP A 336 -18.86 -6.40 21.83
C ASP A 336 -17.43 -6.52 21.31
N ASP A 337 -17.26 -6.65 19.99
CA ASP A 337 -15.94 -6.68 19.37
C ASP A 337 -15.21 -5.35 19.62
N MET A 338 -15.86 -4.21 19.37
CA MET A 338 -15.29 -2.89 19.66
C MET A 338 -14.88 -2.73 21.13
N LEU A 339 -15.76 -3.11 22.06
CA LEU A 339 -15.50 -2.99 23.49
C LEU A 339 -14.30 -3.83 23.94
N ALA A 340 -14.21 -5.08 23.49
CA ALA A 340 -13.09 -5.97 23.79
C ALA A 340 -11.76 -5.40 23.29
N ARG A 341 -11.78 -4.72 22.14
CA ARG A 341 -10.59 -4.15 21.48
C ARG A 341 -10.13 -2.84 22.10
N LEU A 342 -11.07 -2.00 22.53
CA LEU A 342 -10.74 -0.77 23.26
C LEU A 342 -10.14 -1.07 24.64
N ASN A 343 -10.52 -2.20 25.26
CA ASN A 343 -10.05 -2.62 26.58
C ASN A 343 -10.17 -1.47 27.60
N ILE A 344 -11.38 -0.95 27.77
CA ILE A 344 -11.69 0.16 28.67
C ILE A 344 -11.66 -0.37 30.11
N ASN A 345 -10.77 0.19 30.93
CA ASN A 345 -10.74 -0.08 32.37
C ASN A 345 -10.56 1.23 33.14
N LYS A 346 -10.85 1.19 34.44
CA LYS A 346 -10.76 2.38 35.33
C LYS A 346 -9.32 2.74 35.71
N ASP A 347 -8.39 1.81 35.55
CA ASP A 347 -6.99 1.97 35.97
C ASP A 347 -6.15 2.67 34.89
N GLN A 348 -6.72 2.87 33.70
CA GLN A 348 -6.15 3.71 32.64
C GLN A 348 -6.36 5.20 32.97
N GLY A 349 -5.37 6.03 32.64
CA GLY A 349 -5.43 7.48 32.84
C GLY A 349 -6.71 8.09 32.26
N ALA A 350 -7.26 9.09 32.95
CA ALA A 350 -8.59 9.63 32.67
C ALA A 350 -8.80 10.08 31.22
N GLU A 351 -7.80 10.71 30.61
CA GLU A 351 -7.85 11.14 29.21
C GLU A 351 -8.00 9.96 28.24
N THR A 352 -7.18 8.93 28.39
CA THR A 352 -7.26 7.71 27.57
C THR A 352 -8.60 7.01 27.74
N THR A 353 -9.09 6.92 28.97
CA THR A 353 -10.40 6.32 29.26
C THR A 353 -11.53 7.12 28.60
N SER A 354 -11.46 8.45 28.65
CA SER A 354 -12.43 9.33 27.97
C SER A 354 -12.43 9.11 26.45
N GLN A 355 -11.26 9.13 25.81
CA GLN A 355 -11.15 8.97 24.35
C GLN A 355 -11.73 7.63 23.89
N LYS A 356 -11.48 6.54 24.64
CA LYS A 356 -12.03 5.22 24.33
C LYS A 356 -13.55 5.16 24.53
N LEU A 357 -14.07 5.77 25.60
CA LEU A 357 -15.51 5.83 25.86
C LEU A 357 -16.25 6.64 24.80
N ASP A 358 -15.68 7.77 24.37
CA ASP A 358 -16.22 8.57 23.27
C ASP A 358 -16.22 7.78 21.97
N ALA A 359 -15.14 7.04 21.70
CA ALA A 359 -15.06 6.17 20.53
C ALA A 359 -16.13 5.07 20.52
N LEU A 360 -16.33 4.40 21.66
CA LEU A 360 -17.37 3.39 21.82
C LEU A 360 -18.78 3.99 21.66
N ALA A 361 -19.02 5.16 22.26
CA ALA A 361 -20.32 5.83 22.22
C ALA A 361 -20.70 6.22 20.79
N LYS A 362 -19.76 6.79 20.02
CA LYS A 362 -20.01 7.11 18.61
C LYS A 362 -20.21 5.86 17.76
N PHE A 363 -19.45 4.78 18.01
CA PHE A 363 -19.68 3.50 17.32
C PHE A 363 -21.09 2.96 17.57
N ILE A 364 -21.59 3.00 18.82
CA ILE A 364 -22.96 2.60 19.17
C ILE A 364 -23.99 3.48 18.45
N ALA A 365 -23.77 4.80 18.42
CA ALA A 365 -24.68 5.74 17.74
C ALA A 365 -24.79 5.43 16.23
N LEU A 366 -23.66 5.17 15.55
CA LEU A 366 -23.61 4.81 14.13
C LEU A 366 -24.36 3.52 13.79
N LYS A 367 -24.40 2.57 14.71
CA LYS A 367 -25.18 1.33 14.57
C LYS A 367 -26.68 1.52 14.85
N GLY A 368 -27.15 2.76 15.01
CA GLY A 368 -28.56 3.11 15.23
C GLY A 368 -28.98 3.16 16.70
N GLY A 369 -28.02 3.20 17.63
CA GLY A 369 -28.24 2.96 19.06
C GLY A 369 -28.36 4.18 19.96
N GLU A 370 -28.37 5.43 19.46
CA GLU A 370 -28.19 6.60 20.34
C GLU A 370 -29.24 6.69 21.46
N ARG A 371 -30.51 6.38 21.16
CA ARG A 371 -31.61 6.40 22.15
C ARG A 371 -31.42 5.41 23.32
N ASN A 372 -30.68 4.33 23.09
CA ASN A 372 -30.42 3.29 24.09
C ASN A 372 -28.96 3.28 24.56
N LEU A 373 -28.17 4.31 24.22
CA LEU A 373 -26.72 4.33 24.47
C LEU A 373 -26.38 3.97 25.92
N ILE A 374 -26.95 4.68 26.90
CA ILE A 374 -26.67 4.43 28.32
C ILE A 374 -27.09 3.02 28.73
N LYS A 375 -28.29 2.58 28.37
CA LYS A 375 -28.79 1.23 28.66
C LYS A 375 -27.87 0.15 28.07
N THR A 376 -27.40 0.34 26.83
CA THR A 376 -26.44 -0.55 26.19
C THR A 376 -25.12 -0.56 26.96
N LEU A 377 -24.57 0.60 27.33
CA LEU A 377 -23.34 0.68 28.11
C LEU A 377 -23.50 0.02 29.48
N GLU A 378 -24.63 0.19 30.18
CA GLU A 378 -24.91 -0.47 31.47
C GLU A 378 -24.91 -2.00 31.32
N GLN A 379 -25.51 -2.52 30.26
CA GLN A 379 -25.49 -3.96 29.96
C GLN A 379 -24.08 -4.47 29.65
N LYS A 380 -23.30 -3.68 28.88
CA LYS A 380 -21.97 -4.09 28.43
C LYS A 380 -20.89 -3.99 29.51
N PHE A 381 -20.98 -3.01 30.40
CA PHE A 381 -20.09 -2.86 31.55
C PHE A 381 -20.59 -3.63 32.80
N GLY A 382 -21.72 -4.34 32.68
CA GLY A 382 -22.21 -5.28 33.68
C GLY A 382 -23.21 -4.72 34.68
N SER A 383 -23.22 -3.41 34.96
CA SER A 383 -24.27 -2.78 35.76
C SER A 383 -24.27 -1.25 35.65
N LYS A 384 -25.34 -0.61 36.16
CA LYS A 384 -25.40 0.84 36.36
C LYS A 384 -24.26 1.34 37.27
N ARG A 385 -23.91 0.58 38.31
CA ARG A 385 -22.81 0.89 39.22
C ARG A 385 -21.48 0.94 38.49
N GLU A 386 -21.15 -0.13 37.77
CA GLU A 386 -19.87 -0.24 37.07
C GLU A 386 -19.74 0.83 35.98
N LEU A 387 -20.82 1.10 35.24
CA LEU A 387 -20.83 2.21 34.29
C LEU A 387 -20.56 3.55 34.97
N ALA A 388 -21.21 3.85 36.10
CA ALA A 388 -21.02 5.12 36.80
C ALA A 388 -19.56 5.32 37.27
N LEU A 389 -18.90 4.25 37.73
CA LEU A 389 -17.49 4.27 38.12
C LEU A 389 -16.59 4.52 36.91
N ILE A 390 -16.77 3.78 35.81
CA ILE A 390 -15.97 3.92 34.59
C ILE A 390 -16.14 5.31 33.95
N LEU A 391 -17.36 5.84 33.92
CA LEU A 391 -17.59 7.19 33.40
C LEU A 391 -16.94 8.26 34.29
N ASN A 392 -16.82 8.00 35.59
CA ASN A 392 -16.15 8.91 36.51
C ASN A 392 -14.63 8.84 36.42
N SER A 393 -14.04 7.67 36.19
CA SER A 393 -12.59 7.54 36.00
C SER A 393 -12.09 8.26 34.74
N ALA A 394 -12.97 8.51 33.77
CA ALA A 394 -12.69 9.31 32.58
C ALA A 394 -12.74 10.84 32.79
N SER A 395 -13.04 11.30 34.02
CA SER A 395 -13.26 12.71 34.32
C SER A 395 -12.19 13.22 35.28
N THR A 396 -11.47 14.27 34.87
CA THR A 396 -10.44 14.93 35.70
C THR A 396 -10.96 16.14 36.47
N THR A 397 -12.18 16.60 36.17
CA THR A 397 -12.76 17.82 36.71
C THR A 397 -13.96 17.53 37.62
N ALA A 398 -14.42 18.57 38.32
CA ALA A 398 -15.66 18.54 39.08
C ALA A 398 -16.91 18.53 38.19
N ASP A 399 -16.77 18.84 36.90
CA ASP A 399 -17.88 18.87 35.95
C ASP A 399 -18.16 17.48 35.36
N ALA A 400 -19.43 17.23 35.06
CA ALA A 400 -19.84 16.00 34.41
C ALA A 400 -19.42 15.99 32.94
N THR A 401 -18.86 14.88 32.46
CA THR A 401 -18.59 14.66 31.02
C THR A 401 -19.89 14.50 30.22
N THR A 402 -19.81 14.53 28.89
CA THR A 402 -20.98 14.34 28.02
C THR A 402 -21.70 13.01 28.29
N LEU A 403 -20.96 11.91 28.46
CA LEU A 403 -21.54 10.61 28.78
C LEU A 403 -22.13 10.56 30.19
N GLN A 404 -21.49 11.19 31.18
CA GLN A 404 -22.05 11.33 32.53
C GLN A 404 -23.37 12.11 32.50
N ARG A 405 -23.45 13.23 31.76
CA ARG A 405 -24.70 13.98 31.60
C ARG A 405 -25.82 13.15 30.96
N LYS A 406 -25.51 12.33 29.94
CA LYS A 406 -26.48 11.38 29.35
C LYS A 406 -26.92 10.32 30.38
N GLN A 407 -26.00 9.80 31.20
CA GLN A 407 -26.33 8.87 32.29
C GLN A 407 -27.23 9.53 33.34
N PHE A 408 -26.92 10.76 33.74
CA PHE A 408 -27.67 11.53 34.71
C PHE A 408 -29.07 11.90 34.22
N ALA A 409 -29.22 12.28 32.95
CA ALA A 409 -30.54 12.47 32.35
C ALA A 409 -31.38 11.18 32.40
N THR A 410 -30.74 10.02 32.21
CA THR A 410 -31.40 8.72 32.37
C THR A 410 -31.80 8.46 33.83
N TRP A 411 -31.00 8.89 34.80
CA TRP A 411 -31.35 8.77 36.22
C TRP A 411 -32.56 9.65 36.58
N ILE A 412 -32.59 10.89 36.09
CA ILE A 412 -33.73 11.81 36.28
C ILE A 412 -35.00 11.22 35.66
N ALA A 413 -34.92 10.70 34.43
CA ALA A 413 -36.05 10.06 33.77
C ALA A 413 -36.59 8.83 34.53
N ASN A 414 -35.73 8.18 35.32
CA ASN A 414 -36.10 7.06 36.20
C ASN A 414 -36.42 7.50 37.64
N ASN A 415 -36.71 8.79 37.86
CA ASN A 415 -37.05 9.38 39.16
C ASN A 415 -35.98 9.21 40.26
N ILE A 416 -34.71 9.05 39.88
CA ILE A 416 -33.60 9.03 40.84
C ILE A 416 -33.26 10.47 41.24
N ARG A 417 -33.21 10.71 42.54
CA ARG A 417 -32.85 12.00 43.15
C ARG A 417 -31.42 11.96 43.68
N PRO A 418 -30.72 13.10 43.81
CA PRO A 418 -29.35 13.12 44.32
C PRO A 418 -29.16 12.38 45.65
N GLU A 419 -30.14 12.47 46.54
CA GLU A 419 -30.12 11.85 47.87
C GLU A 419 -30.23 10.32 47.81
N SER A 420 -30.83 9.77 46.75
CA SER A 420 -31.06 8.33 46.59
C SER A 420 -30.03 7.63 45.72
N VAL A 421 -29.07 8.33 45.11
CA VAL A 421 -28.07 7.71 44.22
C VAL A 421 -27.26 6.62 44.94
N LEU A 422 -26.78 6.87 46.16
CA LEU A 422 -25.96 5.90 46.90
C LEU A 422 -26.73 4.61 47.20
N SER A 423 -28.00 4.71 47.59
CA SER A 423 -28.83 3.54 47.88
C SER A 423 -29.30 2.84 46.60
N SER A 424 -29.81 3.59 45.62
CA SER A 424 -30.43 3.05 44.41
C SER A 424 -29.42 2.54 43.37
N THR A 425 -28.24 3.14 43.29
CA THR A 425 -27.22 2.81 42.28
C THR A 425 -26.08 1.99 42.85
N PHE A 426 -25.62 2.34 44.06
CA PHE A 426 -24.46 1.70 44.67
C PHE A 426 -24.82 0.68 45.76
N GLY A 427 -26.08 0.62 46.20
CA GLY A 427 -26.54 -0.29 47.25
C GLY A 427 -25.97 0.02 48.63
N LYS A 428 -25.58 1.27 48.89
CA LYS A 428 -24.86 1.69 50.10
C LYS A 428 -25.44 2.95 50.74
N GLY A 429 -25.22 3.09 52.04
CA GLY A 429 -25.44 4.34 52.76
C GLY A 429 -24.21 5.25 52.71
N TYR A 430 -24.40 6.54 53.00
CA TYR A 430 -23.37 7.59 52.89
C TYR A 430 -22.06 7.28 53.65
N ALA A 431 -22.16 6.74 54.86
CA ALA A 431 -20.99 6.41 55.69
C ALA A 431 -20.09 5.33 55.06
N ARG A 432 -20.65 4.43 54.24
CA ARG A 432 -19.94 3.33 53.59
C ARG A 432 -19.52 3.65 52.14
N ALA A 433 -19.87 4.84 51.66
CA ALA A 433 -19.58 5.24 50.29
C ALA A 433 -18.13 5.71 50.13
N THR A 434 -17.50 5.31 49.04
CA THR A 434 -16.14 5.74 48.70
C THR A 434 -16.10 7.22 48.30
N LEU A 435 -14.90 7.82 48.28
CA LEU A 435 -14.74 9.19 47.78
C LEU A 435 -15.20 9.32 46.31
N GLU A 436 -14.93 8.30 45.51
CA GLU A 436 -15.36 8.23 44.11
C GLU A 436 -16.88 8.22 43.97
N GLU A 437 -17.57 7.37 44.74
CA GLU A 437 -19.04 7.30 44.75
C GLU A 437 -19.65 8.64 45.18
N LYS A 438 -19.05 9.31 46.19
CA LYS A 438 -19.48 10.65 46.64
C LYS A 438 -19.22 11.74 45.59
N ALA A 439 -18.14 11.64 44.82
CA ALA A 439 -17.85 12.57 43.73
C ALA A 439 -18.91 12.45 42.61
N ILE A 440 -19.33 11.23 42.28
CA ILE A 440 -20.41 10.97 41.31
C ILE A 440 -21.72 11.62 41.77
N VAL A 441 -22.08 11.45 43.05
CA VAL A 441 -23.27 12.08 43.64
C VAL A 441 -23.19 13.60 43.53
N SER A 442 -22.02 14.18 43.80
CA SER A 442 -21.81 15.63 43.73
C SER A 442 -21.97 16.17 42.31
N LYS A 443 -21.40 15.47 41.31
CA LYS A 443 -21.58 15.77 39.89
C LYS A 443 -23.04 15.67 39.45
N PHE A 444 -23.73 14.61 39.88
CA PHE A 444 -25.14 14.43 39.59
C PHE A 444 -25.99 15.53 40.22
N LYS A 445 -25.71 15.90 41.48
CA LYS A 445 -26.41 16.98 42.19
C LYS A 445 -26.27 18.31 41.45
N ALA A 446 -25.07 18.67 41.01
CA ALA A 446 -24.83 19.89 40.24
C ALA A 446 -25.63 19.89 38.92
N PHE A 447 -25.58 18.79 38.16
CA PHE A 447 -26.35 18.64 36.92
C PHE A 447 -27.87 18.67 37.15
N TYR A 448 -28.35 17.98 38.19
CA TYR A 448 -29.77 17.88 38.53
C TYR A 448 -30.40 19.26 38.75
N PHE A 449 -29.74 20.14 39.51
CA PHE A 449 -30.25 21.49 39.77
C PHE A 449 -30.22 22.41 38.55
N GLN A 450 -29.27 22.21 37.62
CA GLN A 450 -29.26 22.92 36.34
C GLN A 450 -30.36 22.42 35.38
N TYR A 451 -30.75 21.15 35.47
CA TYR A 451 -31.68 20.51 34.54
C TYR A 451 -33.15 20.75 34.87
N ILE A 452 -33.49 21.01 36.14
CA ILE A 452 -34.87 21.24 36.61
C ILE A 452 -35.27 22.72 36.68
N GLN A 453 -34.33 23.62 36.38
CA GLN A 453 -34.57 25.05 36.15
C GLN A 453 -34.91 25.26 34.68
#